data_AF-A0A6P6B2I2-F1
#
_entry.id   AF-A0A6P6B2I2-F1
#
_cell.length_a   1.000
_cell.length_b   1.000
_cell.length_c   1.000
_cell.angle_alpha   90.00
_cell.angle_beta   90.00
_cell.angle_gamma   90.00
#
_symmetry.space_group_name_H-M   'P 1'
#
loop_
_entity.id
_entity.type
_entity.pdbx_description
1 polymer ?
#
loop_
_entity_poly.entity_id
_entity_poly.type
_entity_poly.pdbx_seq_one_letter_code
_entity_poly.pdbx_strand_id
1 'polypeptide(L)' 'MMNEITRSSKLLDGSSDFVLTYKDKEGDWMLVGDVPWEMFLSSVKRLRIMRTSEATGLAPRLQNRNQRQRSKPI' A
#
# COMPACT_ATOMS: atom_id res chain seq x y z
N MET A 1 10.20 -1.62 29.48
CA MET A 1 10.39 -0.31 28.81
C MET A 1 10.55 -0.61 27.32
N MET A 2 9.46 -0.56 26.54
CA MET A 2 9.50 -0.76 25.08
C MET A 2 9.43 0.61 24.43
N ASN A 3 10.57 1.27 24.34
CA ASN A 3 10.77 2.52 23.63
C ASN A 3 11.68 2.23 22.44
N GLU A 4 11.19 1.41 21.53
CA GLU A 4 11.65 1.45 20.15
C GLU A 4 10.51 2.06 19.35
N ILE A 5 10.71 3.30 18.92
CA ILE A 5 9.84 4.01 18.01
C ILE A 5 9.81 3.14 16.75
N THR A 6 8.77 2.32 16.60
CA THR A 6 8.40 1.72 15.31
C THR A 6 8.18 2.89 14.38
N ARG A 7 9.25 3.32 13.70
CA ARG A 7 9.12 4.19 12.53
C ARG A 7 8.21 3.43 11.60
N SER A 8 6.95 3.84 11.53
CA SER A 8 6.00 3.31 10.57
C SER A 8 6.67 3.39 9.21
N SER A 9 6.84 2.24 8.57
CA SER A 9 7.47 2.18 7.26
C SER A 9 6.63 3.03 6.32
N LYS A 10 7.22 4.09 5.74
CA LYS A 10 6.53 5.01 4.82
C LYS A 10 5.87 4.32 3.63
N LEU A 11 6.28 3.07 3.34
CA LEU A 11 5.68 2.22 2.32
C LEU A 11 4.27 1.72 2.68
N LEU A 12 3.91 1.73 3.96
CA LEU A 12 2.66 1.18 4.48
C LEU A 12 1.66 2.28 4.88
N ASP A 13 2.13 3.49 5.20
CA ASP A 13 1.28 4.61 5.60
C ASP A 13 0.73 5.45 4.43
N GLY A 14 1.12 5.10 3.19
CA GLY A 14 0.69 5.80 1.98
C GLY A 14 1.27 7.20 1.82
N SER A 15 2.22 7.62 2.68
CA SER A 15 2.91 8.90 2.56
C SER A 15 4.12 8.82 1.61
N SER A 16 4.44 7.63 1.12
CA SER A 16 5.49 7.38 0.13
C SER A 16 4.94 7.34 -1.30
N ASP A 17 5.79 7.69 -2.26
CA ASP A 17 5.53 7.49 -3.69
C ASP A 17 5.53 6.00 -4.10
N PHE A 18 5.82 5.10 -3.15
CA PHE A 18 5.89 3.67 -3.35
C PHE A 18 5.02 2.91 -2.34
N VAL A 19 4.41 1.83 -2.83
CA VAL A 19 3.61 0.89 -2.05
C VAL A 19 4.18 -0.52 -2.18
N LEU A 20 3.99 -1.32 -1.14
CA LEU A 20 4.37 -2.74 -1.14
C LEU A 20 3.16 -3.61 -1.45
N THR A 21 3.24 -4.37 -2.53
CA THR A 21 2.22 -5.33 -2.95
C THR A 21 2.80 -6.74 -2.95
N TYR A 22 1.90 -7.72 -2.88
CA TYR A 22 2.23 -9.12 -3.03
C TYR A 22 1.27 -9.81 -3.99
N LYS A 23 1.77 -10.81 -4.70
CA LYS A 23 0.96 -11.71 -5.50
C LYS A 23 0.61 -12.91 -4.66
N ASP A 24 -0.68 -13.22 -4.54
CA ASP A 24 -1.15 -14.35 -3.74
C ASP A 24 -1.14 -15.67 -4.54
N LYS A 25 -1.80 -16.69 -4.00
CA LYS A 25 -1.87 -18.03 -4.60
C LYS A 25 -2.78 -18.08 -5.83
N GLU A 26 -3.81 -17.24 -5.89
CA GLU A 26 -4.78 -17.13 -6.97
C GLU A 26 -4.23 -16.29 -8.13
N GLY A 27 -3.19 -15.51 -7.83
CA GLY A 27 -2.45 -14.73 -8.79
C GLY A 27 -2.87 -13.26 -8.81
N ASP A 28 -3.66 -12.84 -7.84
CA ASP A 28 -4.08 -11.47 -7.66
C ASP A 28 -3.00 -10.68 -6.93
N TRP A 29 -2.94 -9.38 -7.24
CA TRP A 29 -2.07 -8.45 -6.54
C TRP A 29 -2.83 -7.82 -5.38
N MET A 30 -2.30 -7.97 -4.17
CA MET A 30 -2.86 -7.43 -2.94
C MET A 30 -1.86 -6.51 -2.22
N LEU A 31 -2.36 -5.61 -1.39
CA LEU A 31 -1.51 -4.77 -0.53
C LEU A 31 -1.00 -5.58 0.67
N VAL A 32 0.26 -5.38 1.03
CA VAL A 32 0.82 -6.00 2.24
C VAL A 32 0.22 -5.34 3.47
N GLY A 33 -0.38 -6.14 4.36
CA GLY A 33 -0.94 -5.69 5.64
C GLY A 33 -2.44 -5.95 5.82
N ASP A 34 -3.16 -6.32 4.76
CA ASP A 34 -4.63 -6.51 4.83
C ASP A 34 -5.06 -7.84 5.48
N VAL A 35 -4.17 -8.85 5.50
CA VAL A 35 -4.46 -10.20 6.01
C VAL A 35 -3.54 -10.56 7.18
N PRO A 36 -3.97 -11.46 8.09
CA PRO A 36 -3.11 -12.00 9.14
C PRO A 36 -1.82 -12.61 8.60
N TRP A 37 -0.74 -12.49 9.37
CA TRP A 37 0.61 -12.89 8.98
C TRP A 37 0.71 -14.35 8.50
N GLU A 38 0.05 -15.28 9.19
CA GLU A 38 0.03 -16.70 8.80
C GLU A 38 -0.65 -16.93 7.44
N MET A 39 -1.72 -16.18 7.15
CA MET A 39 -2.39 -16.25 5.84
C MET A 39 -1.54 -15.62 4.74
N PHE A 40 -0.84 -14.53 5.05
CA PHE A 40 0.12 -13.93 4.14
C PHE A 40 1.23 -14.93 3.77
N LEU A 41 1.87 -15.55 4.76
CA LEU A 41 2.96 -16.51 4.52
C LEU A 41 2.53 -17.73 3.70
N SER A 42 1.30 -18.22 3.92
CA SER A 42 0.78 -19.39 3.19
C SER A 42 0.31 -19.08 1.76
N SER A 43 0.05 -17.81 1.44
CA SER A 43 -0.49 -17.40 0.13
C SER A 43 0.51 -16.65 -0.75
N VAL A 44 1.51 -15.99 -0.17
CA VAL A 44 2.44 -15.13 -0.91
C VAL A 44 3.30 -15.92 -1.89
N LYS A 45 3.23 -15.54 -3.16
CA LYS A 45 4.08 -16.08 -4.23
C LYS A 45 5.17 -15.11 -4.66
N ARG A 46 4.91 -13.80 -4.66
CA ARG A 46 5.86 -12.75 -5.06
C ARG A 46 5.62 -11.46 -4.30
N LEU A 47 6.68 -10.70 -4.04
CA LEU A 47 6.60 -9.33 -3.53
C LEU A 47 7.02 -8.34 -4.61
N ARG A 48 6.41 -7.16 -4.59
CA ARG A 48 6.76 -6.07 -5.51
C ARG A 48 6.60 -4.73 -4.82
N ILE A 49 7.58 -3.86 -5.03
CA ILE A 49 7.47 -2.43 -4.71
C ILE A 49 7.01 -1.73 -5.97
N MET A 50 5.88 -1.04 -5.90
CA MET A 50 5.26 -0.33 -7.03
C MET A 50 5.17 1.16 -6.72
N ARG A 51 5.18 2.02 -7.73
CA ARG A 51 4.82 3.44 -7.50
C ARG A 51 3.34 3.54 -7.15
N THR A 52 2.98 4.44 -6.26
CA THR A 52 1.58 4.67 -5.85
C THR A 52 0.68 4.98 -7.06
N SER A 53 1.21 5.67 -8.08
CA SER A 53 0.51 5.92 -9.35
C SER A 53 0.15 4.64 -10.12
N GLU A 54 0.98 3.59 -10.04
CA GLU A 54 0.77 2.30 -10.72
C GLU A 54 -0.20 1.39 -9.96
N ALA A 55 -0.39 1.63 -8.65
CA ALA A 55 -1.20 0.80 -7.77
C ALA A 55 -2.64 1.32 -7.57
N THR A 56 -3.07 2.30 -8.38
CA THR A 56 -4.34 3.05 -8.27
C THR A 56 -5.62 2.18 -8.22
N GLY A 57 -5.54 0.90 -8.62
CA GLY A 57 -6.65 -0.07 -8.58
C GLY A 57 -6.55 -1.17 -7.51
N LEU A 58 -5.46 -1.23 -6.73
CA LEU A 58 -5.19 -2.31 -5.77
C LEU A 58 -5.52 -1.94 -4.31
N ALA A 59 -5.76 -0.66 -4.04
CA ALA A 59 -5.93 -0.12 -2.70
C ALA A 59 -7.35 0.41 -2.43
N PRO A 60 -7.91 0.25 -1.21
CA PRO A 60 -9.01 1.09 -0.78
C PRO A 60 -8.52 2.54 -0.77
N ARG A 61 -9.24 3.42 -1.47
CA ARG A 61 -8.85 4.80 -1.75
C ARG A 61 -8.66 5.63 -0.47
N LEU A 62 -7.48 5.62 0.13
CA LEU A 62 -7.05 6.74 0.97
C LEU A 62 -6.50 7.85 0.05
N GLN A 63 -7.42 8.48 -0.70
CA GLN A 63 -7.12 9.72 -1.38
C GLN A 63 -6.83 10.76 -0.30
N ASN A 64 -5.59 11.23 -0.22
CA ASN A 64 -5.31 12.47 0.48
C ASN A 64 -6.20 13.56 -0.15
N ARG A 65 -7.09 14.15 0.66
CA ARG A 65 -8.15 15.09 0.29
C ARG A 65 -7.60 16.45 -0.21
N ASN A 66 -6.37 16.54 -0.70
CA ASN A 66 -5.72 17.83 -0.98
C ASN A 66 -5.30 18.06 -2.44
N GLN A 67 -5.77 17.26 -3.41
CA GLN A 67 -5.55 17.54 -4.85
C GLN A 67 -6.82 17.81 -5.67
N ARG A 68 -7.97 18.05 -5.02
CA ARG A 68 -9.20 18.51 -5.72
C ARG A 68 -9.37 20.03 -5.81
N GLN A 69 -8.39 20.83 -5.43
CA GLN A 69 -8.35 22.26 -5.76
C GLN A 69 -7.31 22.55 -6.83
N ARG A 70 -7.56 22.10 -8.06
CA ARG A 70 -7.10 22.86 -9.23
C ARG A 70 -8.33 23.18 -10.04
N SER A 71 -9.00 24.23 -9.57
CA SER A 71 -10.15 24.88 -10.20
C SER A 71 -9.85 25.14 -11.68
N LYS A 72 -10.85 24.87 -12.53
CA LYS A 72 -10.85 25.14 -13.96
C LYS A 72 -10.51 26.62 -14.23
N PRO A 73 -9.70 26.97 -15.24
CA PRO A 73 -9.66 28.33 -15.74
C PRO A 73 -10.96 28.63 -16.50
N ILE A 74 -11.48 29.84 -16.31
CA ILE A 74 -12.51 30.48 -17.14
C ILE A 74 -11.88 30.87 -18.47
#